data_AF-A0A8X6TWK4-F1
#
_entry.id   AF-A0A8X6TWK4-F1
#
_cell.length_a   1.000
_cell.length_b   1.000
_cell.length_c   1.000
_cell.angle_alpha   90.00
_cell.angle_beta   90.00
_cell.angle_gamma   90.00
#
_symmetry.space_group_name_H-M   'P 1'
#
loop_
_entity.id
_entity.type
_entity.pdbx_description
1 polymer ?
#
loop_
_entity_poly.entity_id
_entity_poly.type
_entity_poly.pdbx_seq_one_letter_code
_entity_poly.pdbx_strand_id
1 'polypeptide(L)'
;MLSLQINLFNVAIPENIKLADPEFCEPGKIDLLLGSEIFFDLMRSGKIYVPNSNLVLQRSAFGYLIGESIENFRDKKTPIHCGFINENVETQLKKFFDLESVGIRDDPHCYDDKALEIFIEIVSFKNNHYTVSIP
;
A
#
# COMPACT_ATOMS: atom_id res chain seq x y z
N MET A 1 12.46 -4.51 -3.34
CA MET A 1 11.02 -4.38 -3.65
C MET A 1 10.84 -4.69 -5.13
N LEU A 2 10.23 -5.83 -5.48
CA LEU A 2 9.94 -6.16 -6.88
C LEU A 2 8.87 -5.21 -7.38
N SER A 3 9.24 -4.27 -8.24
CA SER A 3 8.27 -3.50 -9.01
C SER A 3 7.56 -4.48 -9.94
N LEU A 4 6.32 -4.86 -9.59
CA LEU A 4 5.43 -5.49 -10.55
C LEU A 4 5.08 -4.40 -11.58
N GLN A 5 5.85 -4.36 -12.66
CA GLN A 5 5.49 -3.56 -13.83
C GLN A 5 4.18 -4.13 -14.37
N ILE A 6 3.09 -3.44 -14.09
CA ILE A 6 1.80 -3.71 -14.73
C ILE A 6 2.02 -3.48 -16.22
N ASN A 7 1.90 -4.54 -17.02
CA ASN A 7 2.02 -4.41 -18.47
C ASN A 7 0.77 -3.72 -19.01
N LEU A 8 0.90 -2.42 -19.30
CA LEU A 8 -0.21 -1.56 -19.72
C LEU A 8 -0.37 -1.48 -21.24
N PHE A 9 0.49 -2.14 -22.01
CA PHE A 9 0.55 -1.99 -23.48
C PHE A 9 -0.78 -2.32 -24.18
N ASN A 10 -1.70 -3.04 -23.53
CA ASN A 10 -3.02 -3.41 -24.06
C ASN A 10 -4.21 -3.00 -23.17
N VAL A 11 -4.01 -2.13 -22.17
CA VAL A 11 -5.09 -1.73 -21.25
C VAL A 11 -5.85 -0.54 -21.83
N ALA A 12 -6.98 -0.83 -22.47
CA ALA A 12 -7.92 0.21 -22.92
C ALA A 12 -8.90 0.56 -21.78
N ILE A 13 -8.57 1.60 -20.99
CA ILE A 13 -9.52 2.18 -20.04
C ILE A 13 -10.59 2.94 -20.84
N PRO A 14 -11.90 2.71 -20.60
CA PRO A 14 -12.95 3.42 -21.32
C PRO A 14 -12.85 4.94 -21.12
N GLU A 15 -13.01 5.74 -22.18
CA GLU A 15 -12.81 7.20 -22.18
C GLU A 15 -13.72 7.95 -21.18
N ASN A 16 -14.86 7.37 -20.82
CA ASN A 16 -15.81 7.95 -19.87
C ASN A 16 -15.47 7.69 -18.40
N ILE A 17 -14.33 7.05 -18.11
CA ILE A 17 -13.89 6.74 -16.75
C ILE A 17 -12.86 7.75 -16.28
N LYS A 18 -13.14 8.38 -15.13
CA LYS A 18 -12.17 9.21 -14.40
C LYS A 18 -11.49 8.38 -13.32
N LEU A 19 -10.19 8.22 -13.43
CA LEU A 19 -9.37 7.59 -12.40
C LEU A 19 -9.25 8.52 -11.18
N ALA A 20 -9.07 7.93 -10.00
CA ALA A 20 -8.75 8.69 -8.80
C ALA A 20 -7.35 9.33 -8.88
N ASP A 21 -6.46 8.69 -9.64
CA ASP A 21 -5.15 9.21 -10.01
C ASP A 21 -5.12 9.40 -11.55
N PRO A 22 -5.25 10.65 -12.04
CA PRO A 22 -5.20 10.94 -13.47
C PRO A 22 -3.84 10.68 -14.11
N GLU A 23 -2.76 10.72 -13.33
CA GLU A 23 -1.37 10.50 -13.76
C GLU A 23 -0.91 9.07 -13.44
N PHE A 24 -1.87 8.15 -13.28
CA PHE A 24 -1.60 6.74 -13.00
C PHE A 24 -0.50 6.19 -13.91
N CYS A 25 0.46 5.50 -13.29
CA CYS A 25 1.70 4.94 -13.87
C CYS A 25 2.84 5.89 -14.13
N GLU A 26 2.67 7.18 -13.85
CA GLU A 26 3.78 8.10 -13.72
C GLU A 26 4.18 8.22 -12.24
N PRO A 27 5.48 8.14 -11.89
CA PRO A 27 5.93 8.41 -10.53
C PRO A 27 5.59 9.86 -10.13
N GLY A 28 4.79 10.00 -9.07
CA GLY A 28 4.32 11.29 -8.58
C GLY A 28 4.54 11.48 -7.08
N LYS A 29 4.19 12.68 -6.61
CA LYS A 29 4.16 12.98 -5.17
C LYS A 29 2.94 12.30 -4.53
N ILE A 30 3.09 11.79 -3.32
CA ILE A 30 1.94 11.32 -2.53
C ILE A 30 1.18 12.55 -1.99
N ASP A 31 -0.07 12.73 -2.44
CA ASP A 31 -0.92 13.83 -1.97
C ASP A 31 -1.61 13.54 -0.64
N LEU A 32 -2.00 12.28 -0.40
CA LEU A 32 -2.79 11.88 0.76
C LEU A 32 -2.51 10.43 1.19
N LEU A 33 -2.36 10.21 2.50
CA LEU A 33 -2.36 8.90 3.13
C LEU A 33 -3.70 8.67 3.83
N LEU A 34 -4.38 7.58 3.49
CA LEU A 34 -5.71 7.25 4.01
C LEU A 34 -5.60 6.12 5.04
N GLY A 35 -6.18 6.32 6.22
CA GLY A 35 -6.33 5.27 7.22
C GLY A 35 -7.32 4.19 6.78
N SER A 36 -7.19 2.98 7.35
CA SER A 36 -8.13 1.88 7.07
C SER A 36 -9.54 2.15 7.60
N GLU A 37 -9.68 3.02 8.60
CA GLU A 37 -10.95 3.37 9.23
C GLU A 37 -11.98 3.96 8.24
N ILE A 38 -11.53 4.75 7.26
CA ILE A 38 -12.40 5.39 6.25
C ILE A 38 -12.53 4.55 4.97
N PHE A 39 -11.87 3.39 4.89
CA PHE A 39 -11.80 2.59 3.67
C PHE A 39 -13.19 2.31 3.09
N PHE A 40 -14.11 1.80 3.92
CA PHE A 40 -15.45 1.44 3.46
C PHE A 40 -16.33 2.64 3.10
N ASP A 41 -16.07 3.81 3.70
CA ASP A 41 -16.81 5.05 3.41
C ASP A 41 -16.42 5.64 2.04
N LEU A 42 -15.17 5.43 1.64
CA LEU A 42 -14.64 5.87 0.35
C LEU A 42 -15.06 4.95 -0.80
N MET A 43 -15.26 3.67 -0.53
CA MET A 43 -15.62 2.70 -1.55
C MET A 43 -17.07 2.89 -2.00
N ARG A 44 -17.29 2.83 -3.31
CA ARG A 44 -18.62 3.00 -3.92
C ARG A 44 -19.03 1.73 -4.64
N SER A 45 -20.34 1.58 -4.86
CA SER A 45 -20.84 0.53 -5.74
C SER A 45 -20.40 0.77 -7.19
N GLY A 46 -19.94 -0.30 -7.83
CA GLY A 46 -19.47 -0.27 -9.22
C GLY A 46 -18.07 -0.84 -9.34
N LYS A 47 -17.97 -1.93 -10.11
CA LYS A 47 -16.72 -2.54 -10.56
C LYS A 47 -16.81 -2.73 -12.07
N ILE A 48 -15.71 -2.44 -12.76
CA ILE A 48 -15.57 -2.70 -14.20
C ILE A 48 -14.37 -3.60 -14.37
N TYR A 49 -14.57 -4.77 -14.97
CA TYR A 49 -13.48 -5.64 -15.38
C TYR A 49 -12.99 -5.19 -16.74
N VAL A 50 -11.72 -4.83 -16.84
CA VAL A 50 -11.17 -4.32 -18.09
C VAL A 50 -10.94 -5.52 -19.03
N PRO A 51 -11.58 -5.55 -20.22
CA PRO A 51 -11.46 -6.66 -21.14
C PRO A 51 -10.00 -6.94 -21.52
N ASN A 52 -9.67 -8.22 -21.75
CA ASN A 52 -8.33 -8.66 -22.16
C ASN A 52 -7.19 -8.26 -21.20
N SER A 53 -7.51 -8.01 -19.92
CA SER A 53 -6.53 -7.66 -18.90
C SER A 53 -6.90 -8.28 -17.56
N ASN A 54 -5.95 -8.25 -16.62
CA ASN A 54 -6.22 -8.63 -15.24
C ASN A 54 -6.77 -7.49 -14.39
N LEU A 55 -7.06 -6.32 -14.98
CA LEU A 55 -7.37 -5.14 -14.20
C LEU A 55 -8.85 -5.04 -13.86
N VAL A 56 -9.10 -4.53 -12.65
CA VAL A 56 -10.41 -4.14 -12.16
C VAL A 56 -10.40 -2.66 -11.82
N LEU A 57 -11.41 -1.95 -12.29
CA LEU A 57 -11.67 -0.55 -11.94
C LEU A 57 -12.75 -0.55 -10.86
N GLN A 58 -12.39 -0.09 -9.66
CA GLN A 58 -13.29 -0.01 -8.53
C GLN A 58 -13.67 1.44 -8.27
N ARG A 59 -14.97 1.75 -8.28
CA ARG A 59 -15.44 3.10 -8.02
C ARG A 59 -15.18 3.50 -6.56
N SER A 60 -14.64 4.69 -6.34
CA SER A 60 -14.48 5.31 -5.03
C SER A 60 -15.02 6.75 -5.02
N ALA A 61 -14.96 7.42 -3.88
CA ALA A 61 -15.30 8.83 -3.74
C ALA A 61 -14.38 9.76 -4.56
N PHE A 62 -13.16 9.33 -4.87
CA PHE A 62 -12.16 10.13 -5.59
C PHE A 62 -12.13 9.86 -7.11
N GLY A 63 -12.82 8.81 -7.57
CA GLY A 63 -12.71 8.31 -8.94
C GLY A 63 -12.53 6.79 -8.94
N TYR A 64 -12.22 6.22 -10.09
CA TYR A 64 -11.95 4.79 -10.20
C TYR A 64 -10.52 4.47 -9.73
N LEU A 65 -10.42 3.53 -8.80
CA LEU A 65 -9.18 2.91 -8.36
C LEU A 65 -8.85 1.74 -9.29
N ILE A 66 -7.56 1.56 -9.61
CA ILE A 66 -7.09 0.42 -10.39
C ILE A 66 -6.55 -0.64 -9.44
N GLY A 67 -6.97 -1.88 -9.64
CA GLY A 67 -6.43 -3.04 -8.96
C GLY A 67 -6.31 -4.23 -9.90
N GLU A 68 -5.75 -5.32 -9.41
CA GLU A 68 -5.72 -6.60 -10.12
C GLU A 68 -6.89 -7.49 -9.65
N SER A 69 -7.53 -8.17 -10.59
CA SER A 69 -8.57 -9.15 -10.34
C SER A 69 -7.95 -10.47 -9.90
N ILE A 70 -8.37 -10.94 -8.71
CA ILE A 70 -7.98 -12.24 -8.15
C ILE A 70 -8.51 -13.41 -9.01
N GLU A 71 -9.56 -13.19 -9.80
CA GLU A 71 -10.17 -14.27 -10.59
C GLU A 71 -9.26 -14.82 -11.69
N ASN A 72 -8.31 -14.02 -12.18
CA ASN A 72 -7.33 -14.42 -13.20
C ASN A 72 -6.15 -15.24 -12.62
N PHE A 73 -6.08 -15.40 -11.31
CA PHE A 73 -5.10 -16.28 -10.67
C PHE A 73 -5.52 -17.75 -10.68
N ARG A 74 -6.76 -18.07 -11.10
CA ARG A 74 -7.26 -19.46 -11.13
C ARG A 74 -6.44 -20.38 -12.05
N ASP A 75 -5.81 -19.84 -13.10
CA ASP A 75 -5.00 -20.61 -14.05
C ASP A 75 -3.50 -20.64 -13.71
N LYS A 76 -3.03 -19.77 -12.80
CA LYS A 76 -1.63 -19.75 -12.36
C LYS A 76 -1.52 -20.55 -11.06
N LYS A 77 -0.86 -21.72 -11.12
CA LYS A 77 -0.42 -22.50 -9.95
C LYS A 77 0.67 -21.77 -9.13
N THR A 78 0.53 -20.46 -8.91
CA THR A 78 1.38 -19.75 -7.97
C THR A 78 0.88 -20.10 -6.57
N PRO A 79 1.67 -20.81 -5.75
CA PRO A 79 1.28 -21.05 -4.37
C PRO A 79 1.08 -19.70 -3.68
N ILE A 80 -0.15 -19.44 -3.24
CA ILE A 80 -0.42 -18.29 -2.39
C ILE A 80 0.17 -18.64 -1.02
N HIS A 81 1.32 -18.06 -0.71
CA HIS A 81 1.92 -18.17 0.61
C HIS A 81 1.21 -17.20 1.55
N CYS A 82 0.24 -17.72 2.31
CA CYS A 82 -0.34 -17.00 3.43
C CYS A 82 0.49 -17.30 4.67
N GLY A 83 1.19 -16.29 5.20
CA GLY A 83 1.89 -16.40 6.47
C GLY A 83 0.90 -16.39 7.62
N PHE A 84 0.55 -17.56 8.16
CA PHE A 84 -0.24 -17.65 9.38
C PHE A 84 0.71 -17.69 10.59
N ILE A 85 0.66 -16.66 11.43
CA ILE A 85 1.47 -16.58 12.64
C ILE A 85 0.68 -17.25 13.78
N ASN A 86 1.06 -18.49 14.11
CA ASN A 86 0.51 -19.24 15.25
C ASN A 86 1.50 -19.35 16.45
N GLU A 87 2.61 -18.61 16.38
CA GLU A 87 3.68 -18.62 17.39
C GLU A 87 3.78 -17.25 18.09
N ASN A 88 4.66 -17.14 19.10
CA ASN A 88 4.91 -15.87 19.79
C ASN A 88 5.23 -14.75 18.78
N VAL A 89 4.33 -13.76 18.74
CA VAL A 89 4.33 -12.62 17.82
C VAL A 89 5.64 -11.83 17.92
N GLU A 90 6.21 -11.67 19.11
CA GLU A 90 7.45 -10.90 19.32
C GLU A 90 8.63 -11.52 18.56
N THR A 91 8.79 -12.84 18.65
CA THR A 91 9.89 -13.56 17.99
C THR A 91 9.77 -13.50 16.47
N GLN A 92 8.55 -13.56 15.95
CA GLN A 92 8.29 -13.54 14.51
C GLN A 92 8.40 -12.13 13.94
N LEU A 93 7.93 -11.11 14.67
CA LEU A 93 8.16 -9.69 14.32
C LEU A 93 9.66 -9.39 14.28
N LYS A 94 10.43 -9.85 15.27
CA LYS A 94 11.88 -9.66 15.27
C LYS A 94 12.53 -10.27 14.03
N LYS A 95 12.21 -11.53 13.72
CA LYS A 95 12.72 -12.21 12.50
C LYS A 95 12.32 -11.50 11.23
N PHE A 96 11.09 -10.97 11.16
CA PHE A 96 10.60 -10.22 10.01
C PHE A 96 11.45 -8.96 9.80
N PHE A 97 11.61 -8.13 10.82
CA PHE A 97 12.43 -6.92 10.73
C PHE A 97 13.92 -7.23 10.48
N ASP A 98 14.47 -8.28 11.08
CA ASP A 98 15.84 -8.74 10.82
C ASP A 98 16.03 -9.12 9.33
N LEU A 99 15.03 -9.78 8.72
CA LEU A 99 15.06 -10.14 7.30
C LEU A 99 14.90 -8.94 6.37
N GLU A 100 14.03 -7.98 6.68
CA GLU A 100 13.88 -6.74 5.90
C GLU A 100 15.11 -5.83 6.00
N SER A 101 15.86 -5.92 7.10
CA SER A 101 17.11 -5.19 7.31
C SER A 101 18.27 -5.73 6.46
N VAL A 102 18.12 -6.90 5.82
CA VAL A 102 19.19 -7.49 4.98
C VAL A 102 19.42 -6.62 3.74
N GLY A 103 20.54 -5.88 3.74
CA GLY A 103 20.94 -5.00 2.63
C GLY A 103 20.62 -3.52 2.87
N ILE A 104 19.80 -3.20 3.87
CA ILE A 104 19.72 -1.87 4.46
C ILE A 104 20.85 -1.83 5.49
N ARG A 105 21.96 -1.18 5.12
CA ARG A 105 23.00 -0.86 6.08
C ARG A 105 22.77 0.60 6.43
N ASP A 106 22.38 0.86 7.66
CA ASP A 106 22.54 2.21 8.19
C ASP A 106 24.01 2.58 7.97
N ASP A 107 24.25 3.68 7.25
CA ASP A 107 25.58 4.27 7.28
C ASP A 107 25.84 4.58 8.77
N PRO A 108 26.94 4.07 9.38
CA PRO A 108 27.25 4.37 10.77
C PRO A 108 27.37 5.88 11.07
N HIS A 109 27.36 6.73 10.03
CA HIS A 109 27.28 8.18 10.10
C HIS A 109 25.96 8.82 9.63
N CYS A 110 25.00 8.06 9.10
CA CYS A 110 23.66 8.56 8.83
C CYS A 110 22.79 8.36 10.06
N TYR A 111 23.01 9.21 11.06
CA TYR A 111 21.97 9.51 12.02
C TYR A 111 20.94 10.35 11.28
N ASP A 112 19.83 9.74 10.85
CA ASP A 112 18.64 10.49 10.47
C ASP A 112 17.94 11.00 11.76
N ASP A 113 18.71 11.68 12.60
CA ASP A 113 18.33 12.17 13.93
C ASP A 113 17.12 13.09 13.84
N LYS A 114 16.93 13.79 12.71
CA LYS A 114 15.79 14.68 12.52
C LYS A 114 14.46 13.96 12.57
N ALA A 115 14.35 12.76 11.98
CA ALA A 115 13.11 12.01 12.02
C ALA A 115 12.82 11.50 13.45
N LEU A 116 13.85 11.07 14.15
CA LEU A 116 13.75 10.61 15.54
C LEU A 116 13.48 11.76 16.52
N GLU A 117 14.13 12.92 16.34
CA GLU A 117 13.91 14.16 17.09
C GLU A 117 12.47 14.64 16.91
N ILE A 118 11.99 14.72 15.66
CA ILE A 118 10.60 15.07 15.36
C ILE A 118 9.66 14.07 16.02
N PHE A 119 9.91 12.76 15.89
CA PHE A 119 9.08 11.74 16.52
C PHE A 119 9.02 11.89 18.05
N ILE A 120 10.16 12.11 18.71
CA ILE A 120 10.24 12.32 20.16
C ILE A 120 9.51 13.60 20.57
N GLU A 121 9.58 14.67 19.76
CA GLU A 121 8.91 15.93 20.05
C GLU A 121 7.39 15.83 19.88
N ILE A 122 6.92 15.16 18.82
CA ILE A 122 5.50 15.17 18.46
C ILE A 122 4.70 14.02 19.07
N VAL A 123 5.31 12.88 19.36
CA VAL A 123 4.61 11.68 19.83
C VAL A 123 4.68 11.55 21.34
N SER A 124 3.52 11.51 22.01
CA SER A 124 3.44 11.27 23.46
C SER A 124 2.47 10.14 23.80
N PHE A 125 2.83 9.31 24.77
CA PHE A 125 1.95 8.25 25.29
C PHE A 125 1.20 8.75 26.53
N LYS A 126 -0.12 8.92 26.41
CA LYS A 126 -0.99 9.42 27.49
C LYS A 126 -2.27 8.61 27.53
N ASN A 127 -2.77 8.31 28.72
CA ASN A 127 -4.02 7.56 28.92
C ASN A 127 -4.10 6.26 28.11
N ASN A 128 -2.98 5.52 28.00
CA ASN A 128 -2.88 4.29 27.23
C ASN A 128 -2.99 4.44 25.69
N HIS A 129 -2.89 5.66 25.16
CA HIS A 129 -2.90 5.93 23.73
C HIS A 129 -1.70 6.79 23.31
N TYR A 130 -1.18 6.55 22.10
CA TYR A 130 -0.24 7.46 21.46
C TYR A 130 -1.00 8.66 20.91
N THR A 131 -0.47 9.85 21.16
CA THR A 131 -1.00 11.13 20.67
C THR A 131 0.10 11.85 19.90
N VAL A 132 -0.27 12.45 18.77
CA VAL A 132 0.65 13.17 17.88
C VAL A 132 0.30 14.65 17.91
N SER A 133 1.27 15.50 18.22
CA SER A 133 1.16 16.95 18.20
C SER A 133 1.62 17.45 16.83
N ILE A 134 0.76 18.11 16.08
CA ILE A 134 1.15 18.69 14.80
C ILE A 134 1.91 20.00 15.08
N PRO A 135 3.08 20.25 14.47
CA PRO A 135 3.79 21.53 14.59
C PRO A 135 2.99 22.72 14.06
#